data_AF-A0A3A5JZM2-F1
#
_entry.id   AF-A0A3A5JZM2-F1
#
_cell.length_a   1.000
_cell.length_b   1.000
_cell.length_c   1.000
_cell.angle_alpha   90.00
_cell.angle_beta   90.00
_cell.angle_gamma   90.00
#
_symmetry.space_group_name_H-M   'P 1'
#
loop_
_entity.id
_entity.type
_entity.pdbx_description
1 polymer ?
#
loop_
_entity_poly.entity_id
_entity_poly.type
_entity_poly.pdbx_seq_one_letter_code
_entity_poly.pdbx_strand_id
1 'polypeptide(L)'
;MSGPPEQAAQLLRMEAARRQTQHQLDLIDRQITRRMTAIIPLLGRRQATLRRGKAPEPGAFLERYRATLAALTAERQPEVDALTRKLARQDVAIAAVRARHLLPLDPAKGPNDASSEGERS
;
A
#
# COMPACT_ATOMS: atom_id res chain seq x y z
N MET A 1 9.99 8.55 29.17
CA MET A 1 10.86 8.45 27.97
C MET A 1 11.01 6.97 27.66
N SER A 2 10.41 6.47 26.57
CA SER A 2 10.48 5.04 26.23
C SER A 2 11.90 4.65 25.83
N GLY A 3 12.37 3.52 26.33
CA GLY A 3 13.72 3.03 26.06
C GLY A 3 13.90 2.48 24.63
N PRO A 4 15.16 2.24 24.19
CA PRO A 4 15.48 1.65 22.89
C PRO A 4 14.70 0.36 22.54
N PRO A 5 14.47 -0.61 23.46
CA PRO A 5 13.72 -1.82 23.12
C PRO A 5 12.21 -1.57 22.94
N GLU A 6 11.63 -0.61 23.68
CA GLU A 6 10.21 -0.25 23.53
C GLU A 6 9.94 0.44 22.19
N GLN A 7 10.89 1.28 21.78
CA GLN A 7 10.89 1.96 20.48
C GLN A 7 10.97 0.97 19.31
N ALA A 8 11.87 -0.01 19.39
CA ALA A 8 11.98 -1.08 18.39
C ALA A 8 10.70 -1.92 18.32
N ALA A 9 10.12 -2.28 19.48
CA ALA A 9 8.87 -3.02 19.55
C ALA A 9 7.69 -2.23 18.93
N GLN A 10 7.65 -0.91 19.15
CA GLN A 10 6.65 -0.03 18.54
C GLN A 10 6.78 0.00 17.01
N LEU A 11 8.01 0.16 16.50
CA LEU A 11 8.27 0.18 15.06
C LEU A 11 7.84 -1.15 14.40
N LEU A 12 8.19 -2.29 15.00
CA LEU A 12 7.77 -3.62 14.51
C LEU A 12 6.24 -3.77 14.42
N ARG A 13 5.51 -3.25 15.42
CA ARG A 13 4.04 -3.25 15.40
C ARG A 13 3.47 -2.38 14.29
N MET A 14 4.05 -1.19 14.06
CA MET A 14 3.62 -0.29 12.97
C MET A 14 3.87 -0.93 11.60
N GLU A 15 5.01 -1.57 11.40
CA GLU A 15 5.33 -2.29 10.16
C GLU A 15 4.43 -3.50 9.94
N ALA A 16 4.07 -4.23 11.00
CA ALA A 16 3.10 -5.32 10.92
C ALA A 16 1.72 -4.81 10.49
N ALA A 17 1.24 -3.70 11.08
CA ALA A 17 -0.02 -3.08 10.71
C ALA A 17 -0.03 -2.56 9.25
N ARG A 18 1.13 -2.09 8.76
CA ARG A 18 1.33 -1.74 7.35
C ARG A 18 1.24 -2.95 6.44
N ARG A 19 1.95 -4.04 6.75
CA ARG A 19 1.89 -5.31 5.99
C ARG A 19 0.48 -5.88 5.95
N GLN A 20 -0.28 -5.78 7.04
CA GLN A 20 -1.67 -6.22 7.08
C GLN A 20 -2.55 -5.38 6.14
N THR A 21 -2.38 -4.06 6.12
CA THR A 21 -3.15 -3.17 5.23
C THR A 21 -2.82 -3.44 3.76
N GLN A 22 -1.54 -3.67 3.44
CA GLN A 22 -1.13 -4.12 2.10
C GLN A 22 -1.76 -5.47 1.72
N HIS A 23 -1.75 -6.44 2.64
CA HIS A 23 -2.36 -7.74 2.40
C HIS A 23 -3.86 -7.64 2.12
N GLN A 24 -4.57 -6.70 2.78
CA GLN A 24 -5.99 -6.45 2.50
C GLN A 24 -6.20 -5.95 1.07
N LEU A 25 -5.35 -5.04 0.56
CA LEU A 25 -5.38 -4.62 -0.84
C LEU A 25 -5.15 -5.81 -1.78
N ASP A 26 -4.13 -6.63 -1.51
CA ASP A 26 -3.82 -7.80 -2.34
C ASP A 26 -4.99 -8.82 -2.37
N LEU A 27 -5.71 -8.96 -1.25
CA LEU A 27 -6.90 -9.83 -1.19
C LEU A 27 -8.04 -9.29 -2.04
N ILE A 28 -8.28 -7.97 -2.05
CA ILE A 28 -9.29 -7.34 -2.90
C ILE A 28 -8.95 -7.58 -4.38
N ASP A 29 -7.70 -7.36 -4.78
CA ASP A 29 -7.25 -7.58 -6.16
C ASP A 29 -7.43 -9.04 -6.60
N ARG A 30 -7.09 -9.98 -5.71
CA ARG A 30 -7.31 -11.41 -5.95
C ARG A 30 -8.79 -11.77 -6.07
N GLN A 31 -9.66 -11.15 -5.27
CA GLN A 31 -11.11 -11.36 -5.35
C GLN A 31 -11.68 -10.83 -6.66
N ILE A 32 -11.27 -9.65 -7.11
CA ILE A 32 -11.67 -9.08 -8.40
C ILE A 32 -11.23 -10.02 -9.52
N THR A 33 -9.96 -10.44 -9.52
CA THR A 33 -9.40 -11.36 -10.52
C THR A 33 -10.15 -12.70 -10.54
N ARG A 34 -10.43 -13.29 -9.36
CA ARG A 34 -11.14 -14.56 -9.24
C ARG A 34 -12.59 -14.46 -9.70
N ARG A 35 -13.29 -13.35 -9.40
CA ARG A 35 -14.66 -13.13 -9.91
C ARG A 35 -14.65 -12.99 -11.43
N MET A 36 -13.68 -12.28 -11.99
CA MET A 36 -13.53 -12.14 -13.44
C MET A 36 -13.28 -13.48 -14.13
N THR A 37 -12.37 -14.32 -13.62
CA THR A 37 -12.11 -15.65 -14.21
C THR A 37 -13.32 -16.59 -14.14
N ALA A 38 -14.16 -16.47 -13.10
CA ALA A 38 -15.41 -17.22 -13.02
C ALA A 38 -16.48 -16.74 -14.01
N ILE A 39 -16.51 -15.44 -14.33
CA ILE A 39 -17.52 -14.84 -15.23
C ILE A 39 -17.17 -15.05 -16.72
N ILE A 40 -15.88 -15.13 -17.09
CA ILE A 40 -15.42 -15.30 -18.48
C ILE A 40 -16.15 -16.44 -19.24
N PRO A 41 -16.24 -17.68 -18.72
CA PRO A 41 -16.92 -18.77 -19.41
C PRO A 41 -18.43 -18.54 -19.58
N LEU A 42 -19.06 -17.84 -18.63
CA LEU A 42 -20.50 -17.54 -18.67
C LEU A 42 -20.82 -16.48 -19.73
N LEU A 43 -19.96 -15.49 -19.90
CA LEU A 43 -20.08 -14.49 -20.97
C LEU A 43 -19.98 -15.14 -22.36
N GLY A 44 -19.11 -16.15 -22.52
CA GLY A 44 -19.00 -16.92 -23.75
C GLY A 44 -20.24 -17.77 -24.06
N ARG A 45 -20.81 -18.47 -23.06
CA ARG A 45 -22.03 -19.28 -23.24
C ARG A 45 -23.27 -18.45 -23.57
N ARG A 46 -23.43 -17.29 -22.93
CA ARG A 46 -24.59 -16.39 -23.18
C ARG A 46 -24.59 -15.86 -24.62
N GLN A 47 -23.41 -15.74 -25.23
CA GLN A 47 -23.28 -15.38 -26.65
C GLN A 47 -23.76 -16.50 -27.59
N ALA A 48 -23.49 -17.77 -27.23
CA ALA A 48 -23.90 -18.93 -28.03
C ALA A 48 -25.43 -19.15 -28.03
N THR A 49 -26.12 -18.88 -26.92
CA THR A 49 -27.58 -19.10 -26.81
C THR A 49 -28.43 -18.00 -27.43
N LEU A 50 -27.95 -16.75 -27.43
CA LEU A 50 -28.67 -15.58 -27.97
C LEU A 50 -28.64 -15.47 -29.50
N ARG A 51 -27.80 -16.27 -30.18
CA ARG A 51 -27.52 -16.13 -31.62
C ARG A 51 -27.51 -17.50 -32.29
N ARG A 52 -28.66 -18.18 -32.33
CA ARG A 52 -28.86 -19.34 -33.22
C ARG A 52 -28.81 -18.85 -34.68
N GLY A 53 -27.61 -18.65 -35.23
CA GLY A 53 -27.38 -18.36 -36.64
C GLY A 53 -26.42 -17.21 -37.02
N LYS A 54 -25.81 -16.45 -36.08
CA LYS A 54 -24.89 -15.35 -36.44
C LYS A 54 -23.60 -15.43 -35.61
N ALA A 55 -22.45 -15.33 -36.28
CA ALA A 55 -21.13 -15.46 -35.66
C ALA A 55 -20.95 -14.47 -34.49
N PRO A 56 -20.28 -14.88 -33.40
CA PRO A 56 -20.05 -14.02 -32.25
C PRO A 56 -19.16 -12.83 -32.62
N GLU A 57 -19.71 -11.59 -32.52
CA GLU A 57 -18.93 -10.36 -32.67
C GLU A 57 -17.89 -10.23 -31.54
N PRO A 58 -16.57 -10.30 -31.85
CA PRO A 58 -15.52 -10.26 -30.83
C PRO A 58 -15.51 -8.93 -30.04
N GLY A 59 -15.86 -7.82 -30.69
CA GLY A 59 -15.93 -6.50 -30.07
C GLY A 59 -16.95 -6.43 -28.93
N ALA A 60 -18.16 -6.95 -29.16
CA ALA A 60 -19.23 -6.92 -28.16
C ALA A 60 -18.91 -7.78 -26.91
N PHE A 61 -18.10 -8.83 -27.05
CA PHE A 61 -17.59 -9.61 -25.92
C PHE A 61 -16.60 -8.80 -25.09
N LEU A 62 -15.62 -8.14 -25.73
CA LEU A 62 -14.62 -7.32 -25.05
C LEU A 62 -15.24 -6.12 -24.34
N GLU A 63 -16.27 -5.50 -24.92
CA GLU A 63 -17.03 -4.41 -24.29
C GLU A 63 -17.73 -4.86 -23.01
N ARG A 64 -18.46 -5.99 -23.05
CA ARG A 64 -19.10 -6.56 -21.86
C ARG A 64 -18.09 -6.97 -20.80
N TYR A 65 -16.95 -7.52 -21.21
CA TYR A 65 -15.85 -7.85 -20.31
C TYR A 65 -15.32 -6.59 -19.60
N ARG A 66 -15.02 -5.53 -20.35
CA ARG A 66 -14.54 -4.25 -19.80
C ARG A 66 -15.58 -3.60 -18.89
N ALA A 67 -16.85 -3.59 -19.27
CA ALA A 67 -17.94 -3.05 -18.47
C ALA A 67 -18.10 -3.82 -17.13
N THR A 68 -17.98 -5.15 -17.18
CA THR A 68 -18.08 -6.00 -15.97
C THR A 68 -16.89 -5.76 -15.05
N LEU A 69 -15.67 -5.66 -15.60
CA LEU A 69 -14.48 -5.34 -14.84
C LEU A 69 -14.61 -3.96 -14.17
N ALA A 70 -15.02 -2.95 -14.94
CA ALA A 70 -15.21 -1.60 -14.42
C ALA A 70 -16.24 -1.56 -13.29
N ALA A 71 -17.36 -2.28 -13.41
CA ALA A 71 -18.35 -2.38 -12.34
C ALA A 71 -17.79 -3.03 -11.07
N LEU A 72 -17.09 -4.17 -11.20
CA LEU A 72 -16.49 -4.86 -10.07
C LEU A 72 -15.42 -4.03 -9.36
N THR A 73 -14.60 -3.30 -10.13
CA THR A 73 -13.61 -2.38 -9.58
C THR A 73 -14.29 -1.18 -8.90
N ALA A 74 -15.30 -0.57 -9.53
CA ALA A 74 -16.02 0.57 -8.97
C ALA A 74 -16.70 0.24 -7.63
N GLU A 75 -17.27 -0.95 -7.48
CA GLU A 75 -17.86 -1.40 -6.22
C GLU A 75 -16.84 -1.52 -5.06
N ARG A 76 -15.57 -1.77 -5.37
CA ARG A 76 -14.48 -1.93 -4.39
C ARG A 76 -13.63 -0.66 -4.27
N GLN A 77 -13.78 0.30 -5.17
CA GLN A 77 -12.97 1.50 -5.24
C GLN A 77 -12.96 2.31 -3.93
N PRO A 78 -14.08 2.54 -3.24
CA PRO A 78 -14.07 3.28 -1.98
C PRO A 78 -13.23 2.60 -0.89
N GLU A 79 -13.25 1.27 -0.85
CA GLU A 79 -12.46 0.47 0.10
C GLU A 79 -10.98 0.50 -0.26
N VAL A 80 -10.64 0.32 -1.54
CA VAL A 80 -9.26 0.47 -2.05
C VAL A 80 -8.71 1.85 -1.73
N ASP A 81 -9.45 2.91 -2.02
CA ASP A 81 -9.03 4.28 -1.75
C ASP A 81 -8.81 4.53 -0.25
N ALA A 82 -9.68 3.97 0.60
CA ALA A 82 -9.55 4.08 2.04
C ALA A 82 -8.29 3.36 2.56
N LEU A 83 -8.03 2.15 2.08
CA LEU A 83 -6.84 1.38 2.45
C LEU A 83 -5.55 2.01 1.91
N THR A 84 -5.56 2.53 0.69
CA THR A 84 -4.40 3.26 0.11
C THR A 84 -4.09 4.53 0.91
N ARG A 85 -5.11 5.32 1.28
CA ARG A 85 -4.90 6.48 2.17
C ARG A 85 -4.37 6.07 3.55
N LYS A 86 -4.86 4.97 4.10
CA LYS A 86 -4.37 4.42 5.37
C LYS A 86 -2.91 4.01 5.26
N LEU A 87 -2.53 3.32 4.18
CA LEU A 87 -1.17 2.90 3.90
C LEU A 87 -0.22 4.10 3.83
N ALA A 88 -0.59 5.15 3.09
CA ALA A 88 0.20 6.38 3.01
C ALA A 88 0.43 7.02 4.38
N ARG A 89 -0.60 7.06 5.25
CA ARG A 89 -0.46 7.56 6.63
C ARG A 89 0.45 6.68 7.47
N GLN A 90 0.38 5.36 7.33
CA GLN A 90 1.27 4.43 8.02
C GLN A 90 2.72 4.62 7.57
N ASP A 91 2.96 4.80 6.27
CA ASP A 91 4.30 5.03 5.71
C ASP A 91 4.93 6.32 6.23
N VAL A 92 4.16 7.41 6.29
CA VAL A 92 4.60 8.67 6.91
C VAL A 92 4.92 8.49 8.40
N ALA A 93 4.06 7.80 9.15
CA ALA A 93 4.28 7.57 10.58
C ALA A 93 5.53 6.70 10.85
N ILE A 94 5.72 5.63 10.07
CA ILE A 94 6.90 4.76 10.16
C ILE A 94 8.17 5.55 9.83
N ALA A 95 8.14 6.37 8.77
CA ALA A 95 9.28 7.21 8.40
C ALA A 95 9.63 8.21 9.51
N ALA A 96 8.64 8.85 10.13
CA ALA A 96 8.86 9.78 11.25
C ALA A 96 9.48 9.10 12.47
N VAL A 97 9.02 7.88 12.81
CA VAL A 97 9.59 7.10 13.92
C VAL A 97 11.03 6.70 13.60
N ARG A 98 11.31 6.20 12.39
CA ARG A 98 12.69 5.88 11.96
C ARG A 98 13.61 7.09 12.01
N ALA A 99 13.17 8.25 11.52
CA ALA A 99 13.96 9.47 11.55
C ALA A 99 14.33 9.90 12.98
N ARG A 100 13.42 9.72 13.95
CA ARG A 100 13.68 9.99 15.37
C ARG A 100 14.70 9.01 15.99
N HIS A 101 14.82 7.79 15.46
CA HIS A 101 15.82 6.82 15.89
C HIS A 101 17.17 6.98 15.17
N LEU A 102 17.17 7.50 13.95
CA LEU A 102 18.37 7.75 13.14
C LEU A 102 19.02 9.12 13.40
N LEU A 103 18.38 10.02 14.13
CA LEU A 103 19.00 11.21 14.68
C LEU A 103 19.75 10.82 15.97
N PRO A 104 21.07 10.57 15.94
CA PRO A 104 21.83 10.64 17.17
C PRO A 104 21.65 12.06 17.72
N LEU A 105 21.15 12.17 18.94
CA LEU A 105 21.48 13.31 19.77
C LEU A 105 23.01 13.34 19.84
N ASP A 106 23.64 14.25 19.10
CA ASP A 106 25.05 14.57 19.29
C ASP A 106 25.13 15.74 20.27
N PRO A 107 25.30 15.51 21.58
CA PRO A 107 25.52 16.58 22.55
C PRO A 107 26.96 17.09 22.57
N ALA A 108 27.86 16.65 21.67
CA ALA A 108 29.29 16.94 21.78
C ALA A 108 29.77 18.03 20.81
N LYS A 109 29.25 19.25 20.95
CA LYS A 109 30.00 20.45 20.57
C LYS A 109 29.87 21.53 21.64
N GLY A 110 30.46 21.25 22.80
CA GLY A 110 30.84 22.31 23.72
C GLY A 110 31.96 23.14 23.07
N PRO A 111 31.84 24.47 22.98
CA PRO A 111 32.96 25.31 22.60
C PRO A 111 33.91 25.40 23.78
N ASN A 112 34.87 24.49 23.87
CA ASN A 112 36.01 24.65 24.76
C ASN A 112 37.28 24.50 23.93
N ASP A 113 37.71 25.61 23.32
CA ASP A 113 39.07 25.83 22.84
C ASP A 113 39.28 27.34 22.73
N ALA A 114 39.50 27.99 23.87
CA ALA A 114 40.15 29.29 23.93
C ALA A 114 40.71 29.53 25.33
N SER A 115 41.95 29.09 25.55
CA SER A 115 43.02 29.88 26.18
C SER A 115 44.21 28.96 26.42
N SER A 116 45.07 28.86 25.41
CA SER A 116 46.44 28.42 25.61
C SER A 116 47.15 29.46 26.48
N GLU A 117 47.61 29.02 27.65
CA GLU A 117 48.67 29.67 28.40
C GLU A 117 49.94 29.78 27.54
N GLY A 118 50.53 30.98 27.56
CA GLY A 118 51.80 31.36 26.94
C GLY A 118 51.78 32.90 26.88
N GLU A 119 52.69 33.66 27.45
CA GLU A 119 54.11 33.44 27.69
C GLU A 119 54.54 34.18 28.97
N ARG A 120 55.39 33.53 29.76
CA ARG A 120 56.28 34.19 30.71
C ARG A 120 57.59 34.49 29.96
N SER A 121 58.01 35.74 29.93
CA SER A 121 59.42 36.18 29.96
C SER A 121 59.47 37.65 30.33
#